data_AF-A0A8J8E2L8-F1
#
_entry.id   AF-A0A8J8E2L8-F1
#
_cell.length_a   1.000
_cell.length_b   1.000
_cell.length_c   1.000
_cell.angle_alpha   90.00
_cell.angle_beta   90.00
_cell.angle_gamma   90.00
#
_symmetry.space_group_name_H-M   'P 1'
#
loop_
_entity.id
_entity.type
_entity.pdbx_description
1 polymer ?
#
loop_
_entity_poly.entity_id
_entity_poly.type
_entity_poly.pdbx_seq_one_letter_code
_entity_poly.pdbx_strand_id
1 'polypeptide(L)'
;MVAARAQMIRQAARYGPSVYKPFFDYMEREIKNAENRYIFSTLIESALPGQFSLYDIDSVIFRKRSDVPLAAFELKFISWRVAKESWARGELLVNGWQFQRLRALSEVLALPLYYFIQVGQERFVMFNVARVEPSFEYRRGGSARDYYAVIDLKEVIVSRSVEELRDDLELILGSKLPKPAQARIPYAVGGRS
;
A
#
# COMPACT_ATOMS: atom_id res chain seq x y z
N MET A 1 -8.08 -2.71 16.25
CA MET A 1 -7.01 -3.50 15.58
C MET A 1 -7.44 -4.92 15.18
N VAL A 2 -8.30 -5.60 15.95
CA VAL A 2 -8.73 -6.99 15.70
C VAL A 2 -9.50 -7.18 14.38
N ALA A 3 -10.36 -6.24 14.01
CA ALA A 3 -11.16 -6.31 12.78
C ALA A 3 -10.32 -6.28 11.49
N ALA A 4 -9.25 -5.47 11.45
CA ALA A 4 -8.36 -5.39 10.29
C ALA A 4 -7.58 -6.70 10.08
N ARG A 5 -7.04 -7.28 11.17
CA ARG A 5 -6.34 -8.58 11.12
C ARG A 5 -7.27 -9.71 10.68
N ALA A 6 -8.49 -9.77 11.22
CA ALA A 6 -9.47 -10.78 10.82
C ALA A 6 -9.87 -10.66 9.33
N GLN A 7 -9.94 -9.43 8.80
CA GLN A 7 -10.27 -9.18 7.40
C GLN A 7 -9.10 -9.55 6.46
N MET A 8 -7.86 -9.27 6.85
CA MET A 8 -6.66 -9.67 6.11
C MET A 8 -6.51 -11.20 6.02
N ILE A 9 -6.75 -11.92 7.14
CA ILE A 9 -6.71 -13.39 7.18
C ILE A 9 -7.74 -13.99 6.21
N ARG A 10 -8.96 -13.43 6.16
CA ARG A 10 -10.01 -13.88 5.23
C ARG A 10 -9.65 -13.63 3.76
N GLN A 11 -8.97 -12.51 3.46
CA GLN A 11 -8.49 -12.23 2.11
C GLN A 11 -7.37 -13.19 1.70
N ALA A 12 -6.37 -13.41 2.56
CA ALA A 12 -5.28 -14.35 2.26
C ALA A 12 -5.81 -15.78 1.99
N ALA A 13 -6.79 -16.23 2.77
CA ALA A 13 -7.44 -17.53 2.56
C ALA A 13 -8.16 -17.64 1.20
N ARG A 14 -8.74 -16.53 0.71
CA ARG A 14 -9.42 -16.48 -0.60
C ARG A 14 -8.47 -16.74 -1.78
N TYR A 15 -7.17 -16.43 -1.63
CA TYR A 15 -6.16 -16.63 -2.68
C TYR A 15 -5.48 -18.01 -2.66
N GLY A 16 -5.87 -18.89 -1.73
CA GLY A 16 -5.46 -20.30 -1.71
C GLY A 16 -4.20 -20.63 -0.89
N PRO A 17 -3.86 -21.93 -0.74
CA PRO A 17 -2.81 -22.40 0.17
C PRO A 17 -1.40 -21.88 -0.15
N SER A 18 -1.12 -21.57 -1.41
CA SER A 18 0.16 -21.01 -1.88
C SER A 18 0.44 -19.60 -1.33
N VAL A 19 -0.60 -18.88 -0.92
CA VAL A 19 -0.49 -17.54 -0.32
C VAL A 19 -0.66 -17.60 1.19
N TYR A 20 -1.49 -18.52 1.70
CA TYR A 20 -1.87 -18.58 3.10
C TYR A 20 -0.72 -18.94 4.06
N LYS A 21 0.02 -20.04 3.86
CA LYS A 21 1.13 -20.40 4.77
C LYS A 21 2.27 -19.37 4.73
N PRO A 22 2.73 -18.92 3.54
CA PRO A 22 3.72 -17.84 3.45
C PRO A 22 3.27 -16.54 4.12
N PHE A 23 1.96 -16.27 4.15
CA PHE A 23 1.42 -15.10 4.84
C PHE A 23 1.62 -15.17 6.36
N PHE A 24 1.44 -16.32 7.02
CA PHE A 24 1.68 -16.41 8.48
C PHE A 24 3.16 -16.30 8.83
N ASP A 25 4.03 -16.98 8.08
CA ASP A 25 5.48 -16.91 8.27
C ASP A 25 5.97 -15.46 8.05
N TYR A 26 5.40 -14.79 7.06
CA TYR A 26 5.61 -13.36 6.81
C TYR A 26 5.12 -12.49 7.99
N MET A 27 3.92 -12.75 8.51
CA MET A 27 3.35 -11.99 9.63
C MET A 27 4.20 -12.11 10.90
N GLU A 28 4.75 -13.29 11.21
CA GLU A 28 5.66 -13.45 12.35
C GLU A 28 6.91 -12.56 12.18
N ARG A 29 7.49 -12.56 10.98
CA ARG A 29 8.64 -11.71 10.66
C ARG A 29 8.30 -10.22 10.76
N GLU A 30 7.12 -9.81 10.28
CA GLU A 30 6.70 -8.41 10.38
C GLU A 30 6.48 -7.94 11.81
N ILE A 31 6.01 -8.82 12.71
CA ILE A 31 5.92 -8.50 14.15
C ILE A 31 7.32 -8.22 14.71
N LYS A 32 8.29 -9.10 14.47
CA LYS A 32 9.68 -8.89 14.92
C LYS A 32 10.31 -7.62 14.31
N ASN A 33 10.03 -7.36 13.04
CA ASN A 33 10.48 -6.13 12.37
C ASN A 33 9.86 -4.87 13.01
N ALA A 34 8.57 -4.91 13.38
CA ALA A 34 7.91 -3.80 14.05
C ALA A 34 8.48 -3.56 15.46
N GLU A 35 8.80 -4.62 16.19
CA GLU A 35 9.48 -4.52 17.50
C GLU A 35 10.85 -3.84 17.35
N ASN A 36 11.67 -4.27 16.40
CA ASN A 36 12.98 -3.65 16.13
C ASN A 36 12.87 -2.17 15.77
N ARG A 37 11.89 -1.82 14.93
CA ARG A 37 11.62 -0.43 14.54
C ARG A 37 11.22 0.43 15.74
N TYR A 38 10.37 -0.10 16.63
CA TYR A 38 9.99 0.56 17.86
C TYR A 38 11.17 0.77 18.82
N ILE A 39 12.02 -0.25 18.99
CA ILE A 39 13.23 -0.14 19.82
C ILE A 39 14.15 0.94 19.24
N PHE A 40 14.44 0.89 17.94
CA PHE A 40 15.29 1.87 17.28
C PHE A 40 14.74 3.30 17.42
N SER A 41 13.42 3.50 17.22
CA SER A 41 12.80 4.82 17.37
C SER A 41 12.88 5.35 18.79
N THR A 42 12.66 4.48 19.78
CA THR A 42 12.78 4.83 21.20
C THR A 42 14.21 5.22 21.55
N LEU A 43 15.21 4.52 21.00
CA LEU A 43 16.63 4.83 21.23
C LEU A 43 17.02 6.18 20.62
N ILE A 44 16.57 6.49 19.40
CA ILE A 44 16.81 7.79 18.78
C ILE A 44 16.14 8.90 19.58
N GLU A 45 14.88 8.76 19.96
CA GLU A 45 14.18 9.77 20.77
C GLU A 45 14.84 9.97 22.13
N SER A 46 15.30 8.89 22.77
CA SER A 46 16.01 8.99 24.05
C SER A 46 17.36 9.70 23.91
N ALA A 47 18.09 9.44 22.82
CA ALA A 47 19.38 10.07 22.57
C ALA A 47 19.26 11.53 22.13
N LEU A 48 18.21 11.88 21.37
CA LEU A 48 18.03 13.18 20.73
C LEU A 48 16.56 13.65 20.84
N PRO A 49 16.08 13.98 22.06
CA PRO A 49 14.66 14.22 22.31
C PRO A 49 14.08 15.36 21.48
N GLY A 50 12.95 15.10 20.82
CA GLY A 50 12.21 16.08 20.03
C GLY A 50 12.91 16.61 18.78
N GLN A 51 14.09 16.09 18.43
CA GLN A 51 14.86 16.60 17.28
C GLN A 51 14.53 15.86 15.98
N PHE A 52 14.21 14.57 16.05
CA PHE A 52 14.04 13.73 14.87
C PHE A 52 12.69 13.04 14.84
N SER A 53 12.21 12.75 13.64
CA SER A 53 11.08 11.86 13.40
C SER A 53 11.54 10.77 12.45
N LEU A 54 11.33 9.51 12.82
CA LEU A 54 11.62 8.39 11.93
C LEU A 54 10.46 8.14 10.98
N TYR A 55 10.82 7.76 9.76
CA TYR A 55 9.90 7.38 8.70
C TYR A 55 10.45 6.17 7.96
N ASP A 56 9.59 5.18 7.73
CA ASP A 56 9.94 3.97 6.98
C ASP A 56 9.28 4.00 5.61
N ILE A 57 10.02 3.62 4.57
CA ILE A 57 9.44 3.33 3.26
C ILE A 57 8.91 1.90 3.30
N ASP A 58 7.61 1.72 3.03
CA ASP A 58 6.97 0.41 3.14
C ASP A 58 7.54 -0.63 2.18
N SER A 59 7.87 -0.24 0.94
CA SER A 59 8.41 -1.16 -0.06
C SER A 59 9.23 -0.48 -1.15
N VAL A 60 10.24 -1.19 -1.64
CA VAL A 60 11.01 -0.80 -2.83
C VAL A 60 10.99 -1.97 -3.81
N ILE A 61 10.59 -1.70 -5.05
CA ILE A 61 10.54 -2.70 -6.12
C ILE A 61 11.87 -2.71 -6.87
N PHE A 62 12.41 -3.90 -7.07
CA PHE A 62 13.62 -4.15 -7.87
C PHE A 62 13.26 -4.94 -9.12
N ARG A 63 14.04 -4.74 -10.19
CA ARG A 63 13.98 -5.65 -11.34
C ARG A 63 14.49 -7.03 -10.91
N LYS A 64 13.74 -8.08 -11.20
CA LYS A 64 14.12 -9.46 -10.82
C LYS A 64 15.50 -9.80 -11.38
N ARG A 65 16.38 -10.36 -10.54
CA ARG A 65 17.80 -10.69 -10.86
C ARG A 65 18.66 -9.47 -11.20
N SER A 66 18.33 -8.31 -10.63
CA SER A 66 19.08 -7.08 -10.78
C SER A 66 18.99 -6.27 -9.50
N ASP A 67 20.07 -5.58 -9.16
CA ASP A 67 20.11 -4.66 -8.01
C ASP A 67 19.60 -3.26 -8.38
N VAL A 68 18.96 -3.10 -9.55
CA VAL A 68 18.39 -1.83 -10.00
C VAL A 68 17.01 -1.63 -9.36
N PRO A 69 16.85 -0.62 -8.48
CA PRO A 69 15.54 -0.25 -7.97
C PRO A 69 14.73 0.47 -9.04
N LEU A 70 13.42 0.22 -9.08
CA LEU A 70 12.49 0.79 -10.06
C LEU A 70 11.61 1.88 -9.46
N ALA A 71 11.07 1.63 -8.27
CA ALA A 71 10.16 2.54 -7.60
C ALA A 71 10.06 2.20 -6.11
N ALA A 72 9.77 3.21 -5.30
CA ALA A 72 9.39 3.06 -3.90
C ALA A 72 7.87 3.20 -3.75
N PHE A 73 7.31 2.53 -2.75
CA PHE A 73 5.88 2.51 -2.48
C PHE A 73 5.60 2.73 -1.00
N GLU A 74 4.64 3.60 -0.74
CA GLU A 74 3.90 3.66 0.50
C GLU A 74 2.61 2.84 0.34
N LEU A 75 2.41 1.83 1.19
CA LEU A 75 1.31 0.89 1.11
C LEU A 75 0.23 1.25 2.13
N LYS A 76 -1.01 1.43 1.68
CA LYS A 76 -2.15 1.67 2.57
C LYS A 76 -3.34 0.78 2.27
N PHE A 77 -4.12 0.55 3.31
CA PHE A 77 -5.44 -0.03 3.21
C PHE A 77 -6.47 0.94 3.80
N ILE A 78 -7.51 1.25 3.03
CA ILE A 78 -8.64 2.05 3.48
C ILE A 78 -9.90 1.20 3.35
N SER A 79 -10.61 0.98 4.45
CA SER A 79 -11.89 0.26 4.39
C SER A 79 -12.91 1.06 3.59
N TRP A 80 -13.75 0.38 2.79
CA TRP A 80 -14.81 1.04 2.02
C TRP A 80 -15.76 1.86 2.91
N ARG A 81 -16.02 1.38 4.14
CA ARG A 81 -16.84 2.10 5.13
C ARG A 81 -16.34 3.52 5.39
N VAL A 82 -15.03 3.71 5.42
CA VAL A 82 -14.37 5.01 5.65
C VAL A 82 -14.26 5.81 4.36
N ALA A 83 -13.94 5.16 3.23
CA ALA A 83 -13.72 5.84 1.96
C ALA A 83 -15.01 6.30 1.27
N LYS A 84 -16.16 5.65 1.51
CA LYS A 84 -17.39 5.82 0.69
C LYS A 84 -17.82 7.28 0.49
N GLU A 85 -17.70 8.11 1.53
CA GLU A 85 -18.21 9.49 1.49
C GLU A 85 -17.29 10.42 0.70
N SER A 86 -15.97 10.34 0.93
CA SER A 86 -15.00 11.10 0.13
C SER A 86 -15.00 10.60 -1.31
N TRP A 87 -15.07 9.29 -1.51
CA TRP A 87 -15.10 8.69 -2.82
C TRP A 87 -16.30 9.16 -3.65
N ALA A 88 -17.48 9.26 -3.04
CA ALA A 88 -18.68 9.79 -3.70
C ALA A 88 -18.53 11.26 -4.12
N ARG A 89 -17.64 12.03 -3.46
CA ARG A 89 -17.28 13.40 -3.84
C ARG A 89 -16.13 13.48 -4.84
N GLY A 90 -15.63 12.34 -5.32
CA GLY A 90 -14.46 12.32 -6.21
C GLY A 90 -13.13 12.49 -5.47
N GLU A 91 -13.09 12.25 -4.16
CA GLU A 91 -11.93 12.52 -3.31
C GLU A 91 -11.33 11.24 -2.70
N LEU A 92 -9.99 11.21 -2.66
CA LEU A 92 -9.20 10.28 -1.87
C LEU A 92 -8.57 11.02 -0.70
N LEU A 93 -8.73 10.49 0.51
CA LEU A 93 -8.16 11.07 1.73
C LEU A 93 -6.99 10.23 2.22
N VAL A 94 -5.84 10.87 2.39
CA VAL A 94 -4.66 10.29 3.05
C VAL A 94 -4.20 11.22 4.18
N ASN A 95 -3.43 10.69 5.12
CA ASN A 95 -2.92 11.50 6.24
C ASN A 95 -2.04 12.65 5.72
N GLY A 96 -2.39 13.90 6.07
CA GLY A 96 -1.74 15.09 5.51
C GLY A 96 -0.28 15.23 5.92
N TRP A 97 0.04 14.98 7.20
CA TRP A 97 1.41 15.02 7.69
C TRP A 97 2.28 13.96 7.03
N GLN A 98 1.73 12.77 6.83
CA GLN A 98 2.42 11.68 6.16
C GLN A 98 2.68 12.01 4.69
N PHE A 99 1.68 12.54 3.98
CA PHE A 99 1.84 12.97 2.58
C PHE A 99 2.94 14.02 2.45
N GLN A 100 2.98 15.03 3.32
CA GLN A 100 4.00 16.08 3.28
C GLN A 100 5.42 15.51 3.47
N ARG A 101 5.60 14.58 4.41
CA ARG A 101 6.89 13.89 4.60
C ARG A 101 7.29 13.10 3.37
N LEU A 102 6.35 12.36 2.76
CA LEU A 102 6.60 11.62 1.52
C LEU A 102 6.90 12.54 0.34
N ARG A 103 6.26 13.72 0.25
CA ARG A 103 6.59 14.71 -0.79
C ARG A 103 8.03 15.17 -0.64
N ALA A 104 8.41 15.64 0.55
CA ALA A 104 9.78 16.08 0.82
C ALA A 104 10.79 14.94 0.56
N LEU A 105 10.46 13.71 0.95
CA LEU A 105 11.29 12.54 0.67
C LEU A 105 11.40 12.25 -0.84
N SER A 106 10.32 12.42 -1.60
CA SER A 106 10.30 12.19 -3.05
C SER A 106 11.17 13.18 -3.83
N GLU A 107 11.46 14.35 -3.26
CA GLU A 107 12.33 15.36 -3.88
C GLU A 107 13.82 14.97 -3.79
N VAL A 108 14.19 14.17 -2.78
CA VAL A 108 15.59 13.75 -2.54
C VAL A 108 15.85 12.29 -2.94
N LEU A 109 14.80 11.50 -3.13
CA LEU A 109 14.93 10.13 -3.63
C LEU A 109 15.25 10.14 -5.12
N ALA A 110 16.28 9.38 -5.52
CA ALA A 110 16.56 9.09 -6.91
C ALA A 110 15.52 8.14 -7.57
N LEU A 111 14.50 7.72 -6.81
CA LEU A 111 13.48 6.77 -7.19
C LEU A 111 12.09 7.41 -7.16
N PRO A 112 11.22 7.11 -8.12
CA PRO A 112 9.85 7.57 -8.06
C PRO A 112 9.14 6.90 -6.88
N LEU A 113 8.47 7.70 -6.08
CA LEU A 113 7.74 7.28 -4.89
C LEU A 113 6.23 7.34 -5.15
N TYR A 114 5.55 6.22 -4.94
CA TYR A 114 4.13 6.08 -5.18
C TYR A 114 3.38 5.78 -3.89
N TYR A 115 2.16 6.29 -3.79
CA TYR A 115 1.17 5.64 -2.93
C TYR A 115 0.58 4.45 -3.69
N PHE A 116 0.41 3.33 -2.98
CA PHE A 116 -0.42 2.21 -3.39
C PHE A 116 -1.46 1.96 -2.30
N ILE A 117 -2.73 2.17 -2.64
CA ILE A 117 -3.82 2.15 -1.67
C ILE A 117 -4.88 1.16 -2.08
N GLN A 118 -5.06 0.10 -1.30
CA GLN A 118 -6.22 -0.77 -1.45
C GLN A 118 -7.44 -0.14 -0.77
N VAL A 119 -8.51 0.08 -1.53
CA VAL A 119 -9.77 0.64 -1.04
C VAL A 119 -10.87 -0.43 -1.08
N GLY A 120 -11.29 -0.88 0.10
CA GLY A 120 -12.19 -2.02 0.20
C GLY A 120 -11.53 -3.31 -0.30
N GLN A 121 -12.29 -4.20 -0.97
CA GLN A 121 -11.76 -5.49 -1.43
C GLN A 121 -11.33 -5.51 -2.89
N GLU A 122 -11.70 -4.50 -3.69
CA GLU A 122 -11.71 -4.61 -5.16
C GLU A 122 -11.07 -3.42 -5.88
N ARG A 123 -10.74 -2.35 -5.15
CA ARG A 123 -10.19 -1.12 -5.76
C ARG A 123 -8.75 -0.92 -5.30
N PHE A 124 -7.91 -0.57 -6.24
CA PHE A 124 -6.51 -0.19 -6.02
C PHE A 124 -6.32 1.22 -6.57
N VAL A 125 -5.73 2.09 -5.76
CA VAL A 125 -5.45 3.46 -6.15
C VAL A 125 -3.95 3.66 -6.11
N MET A 126 -3.40 4.20 -7.20
CA MET A 126 -1.98 4.47 -7.32
C MET A 126 -1.73 5.87 -7.84
N PHE A 127 -0.75 6.55 -7.27
CA PHE A 127 -0.30 7.83 -7.79
C PHE A 127 1.13 8.15 -7.34
N ASN A 128 1.85 8.90 -8.18
CA ASN A 128 3.18 9.38 -7.86
C ASN A 128 3.08 10.57 -6.90
N VAL A 129 3.73 10.48 -5.74
CA VAL A 129 3.67 11.49 -4.69
C VAL A 129 4.14 12.85 -5.21
N ALA A 130 5.12 12.87 -6.12
CA ALA A 130 5.68 14.10 -6.68
C ALA A 130 4.79 14.77 -7.75
N ARG A 131 3.74 14.09 -8.25
CA ARG A 131 2.96 14.57 -9.42
C ARG A 131 1.51 14.97 -9.13
N VAL A 132 0.95 14.55 -8.01
CA VAL A 132 -0.43 14.88 -7.60
C VAL A 132 -0.44 16.20 -6.84
N GLU A 133 -1.48 17.01 -6.96
CA GLU A 133 -1.63 18.26 -6.19
C GLU A 133 -2.74 18.14 -5.14
N PRO A 134 -2.42 17.87 -3.85
CA PRO A 134 -3.43 17.75 -2.83
C PRO A 134 -3.94 19.12 -2.35
N SER A 135 -5.18 19.15 -1.89
CA SER A 135 -5.67 20.19 -0.97
C SER A 135 -5.50 19.72 0.48
N PHE A 136 -4.99 20.57 1.36
CA PHE A 136 -4.77 20.21 2.78
C PHE A 136 -5.88 20.75 3.66
N GLU A 137 -6.54 19.87 4.42
CA GLU A 137 -7.72 20.23 5.19
C GLU A 137 -7.80 19.46 6.51
N TYR A 138 -8.34 20.13 7.54
CA TYR A 138 -8.78 19.46 8.76
C TYR A 138 -10.23 19.03 8.62
N ARG A 139 -10.49 17.72 8.65
CA ARG A 139 -11.86 17.17 8.60
C ARG A 139 -12.21 16.50 9.92
N ARG A 140 -13.48 16.56 10.32
CA ARG A 140 -13.96 15.88 11.53
C ARG A 140 -14.15 14.40 11.22
N GLY A 141 -13.29 13.56 11.80
CA GLY A 141 -13.42 12.11 11.82
C GLY A 141 -13.85 11.64 13.21
N GLY A 142 -15.11 11.87 13.59
CA GLY A 142 -15.58 11.58 14.96
C GLY A 142 -15.17 12.65 15.97
N SER A 143 -14.59 12.26 17.12
CA SER A 143 -14.24 13.18 18.22
C SER A 143 -12.95 13.97 18.00
N ALA A 144 -12.14 13.62 16.99
CA ALA A 144 -10.89 14.29 16.66
C ALA A 144 -10.97 14.99 15.28
N ARG A 145 -10.19 16.07 15.13
CA ARG A 145 -9.91 16.67 13.83
C ARG A 145 -8.67 16.01 13.26
N ASP A 146 -8.85 15.31 12.14
CA ASP A 146 -7.76 14.69 11.41
C ASP A 146 -7.30 15.62 10.29
N TYR A 147 -5.98 15.74 10.14
CA TYR A 147 -5.35 16.52 9.06
C TYR A 147 -5.17 15.61 7.83
N TYR A 148 -5.81 15.97 6.73
CA TYR A 148 -5.81 15.19 5.49
C TYR A 148 -5.14 15.94 4.34
N ALA A 149 -4.46 15.18 3.48
CA ALA A 149 -4.27 15.54 2.09
C ALA A 149 -5.45 14.96 1.30
N VAL A 150 -6.21 15.85 0.68
CA VAL A 150 -7.38 15.57 -0.15
C VAL A 150 -6.92 15.56 -1.61
N ILE A 151 -7.09 14.43 -2.28
CA ILE A 151 -6.61 14.20 -3.64
C ILE A 151 -7.82 13.97 -4.55
N ASP A 152 -7.88 14.64 -5.70
CA ASP A 152 -8.91 14.38 -6.72
C ASP A 152 -8.66 13.00 -7.33
N LEU A 153 -9.71 12.16 -7.38
CA LEU A 153 -9.65 10.84 -7.99
C LEU A 153 -9.35 10.87 -9.49
N LYS A 154 -9.46 12.03 -10.16
CA LYS A 154 -9.04 12.23 -11.56
C LYS A 154 -7.52 12.32 -11.71
N GLU A 155 -6.79 12.65 -10.65
CA GLU A 155 -5.32 12.75 -10.67
C GLU A 155 -4.62 11.42 -10.35
N VAL A 156 -5.39 10.37 -10.05
CA VAL A 156 -4.87 9.07 -9.63
C VAL A 156 -5.31 7.97 -10.58
N ILE A 157 -4.54 6.89 -10.60
CA ILE A 157 -4.90 5.66 -11.30
C ILE A 157 -5.80 4.85 -10.37
N VAL A 158 -6.97 4.44 -10.88
CA VAL A 158 -7.94 3.63 -10.14
C VAL A 158 -8.20 2.33 -10.89
N SER A 159 -7.59 1.25 -10.40
CA SER A 159 -7.81 -0.10 -10.92
C SER A 159 -8.95 -0.78 -10.14
N ARG A 160 -9.93 -1.33 -10.85
CA ARG A 160 -11.14 -1.98 -10.28
C ARG A 160 -11.09 -3.50 -10.30
N SER A 161 -10.01 -4.05 -10.81
CA SER A 161 -9.73 -5.48 -10.90
C SER A 161 -8.24 -5.73 -10.78
N VAL A 162 -7.86 -7.00 -10.58
CA VAL A 162 -6.44 -7.39 -10.55
C VAL A 162 -5.83 -7.30 -11.94
N GLU A 163 -6.62 -7.52 -12.98
CA GLU A 163 -6.22 -7.40 -14.37
C GLU A 163 -5.89 -5.95 -14.73
N GLU A 164 -6.77 -5.00 -14.38
CA GLU A 164 -6.48 -3.56 -14.53
C GLU A 164 -5.25 -3.16 -13.73
N LEU A 165 -5.14 -3.64 -12.48
CA LEU A 165 -3.99 -3.34 -11.63
C LEU A 165 -2.67 -3.81 -12.27
N ARG A 166 -2.67 -5.01 -12.86
CA ARG A 166 -1.48 -5.53 -13.56
C ARG A 166 -1.12 -4.60 -14.71
N ASP A 167 -2.09 -4.29 -15.57
CA ASP A 167 -1.85 -3.48 -16.76
C ASP A 167 -1.34 -2.06 -16.37
N ASP A 168 -1.87 -1.47 -15.30
CA ASP A 168 -1.41 -0.19 -14.74
C ASP A 168 0.01 -0.27 -14.15
N LEU A 169 0.33 -1.33 -13.39
CA LEU A 169 1.68 -1.54 -12.84
C LEU A 169 2.72 -1.76 -13.95
N GLU A 170 2.36 -2.48 -15.01
CA GLU A 170 3.22 -2.67 -16.18
C GLU A 170 3.60 -1.34 -16.84
N LEU A 171 2.64 -0.42 -16.93
CA LEU A 171 2.85 0.94 -17.44
C LEU A 171 3.78 1.75 -16.53
N ILE A 172 3.52 1.76 -15.22
CA ILE A 172 4.28 2.55 -14.24
C ILE A 172 5.72 2.03 -14.09
N LEU A 173 5.91 0.71 -14.09
CA LEU A 173 7.21 0.06 -13.86
C LEU A 173 8.01 -0.15 -15.16
N GLY A 174 7.43 0.16 -16.32
CA GLY A 174 8.09 0.00 -17.62
C GLY A 174 8.36 -1.47 -17.99
N SER A 175 7.51 -2.39 -17.53
CA SER A 175 7.62 -3.82 -17.81
C SER A 175 6.39 -4.28 -18.59
N LYS A 176 6.48 -4.46 -19.91
CA LYS A 176 5.48 -5.27 -20.62
C LYS A 176 5.66 -6.71 -20.17
N LEU A 177 4.87 -7.19 -19.21
CA LEU A 177 4.89 -8.60 -18.85
C LEU A 177 3.99 -9.34 -19.86
N PRO A 178 4.40 -10.50 -20.39
CA PRO A 178 3.50 -11.30 -21.20
C PRO A 178 2.28 -11.66 -20.34
N LYS A 179 1.07 -11.44 -20.87
CA LYS A 179 -0.18 -11.87 -20.22
C LYS A 179 -0.01 -13.32 -19.77
N PRO A 180 -0.29 -13.67 -18.50
CA PRO A 180 -0.26 -15.05 -18.08
C PRO A 180 -1.23 -15.82 -18.98
N ALA A 181 -0.70 -16.81 -19.71
CA ALA A 181 -1.52 -17.79 -20.38
C ALA A 181 -2.51 -18.32 -19.34
N GLN A 182 -3.81 -18.30 -19.66
CA GLN A 182 -4.84 -18.90 -18.82
C GLN A 182 -4.38 -20.32 -18.46
N ALA A 183 -3.86 -20.49 -17.25
CA ALA A 183 -3.51 -21.79 -16.74
C ALA A 183 -4.83 -22.54 -16.62
N ARG A 184 -5.10 -23.41 -17.60
CA ARG A 184 -6.11 -24.44 -17.46
C ARG A 184 -5.72 -25.24 -16.24
N ILE A 185 -6.35 -24.97 -15.11
CA ILE A 185 -6.27 -25.82 -13.93
C ILE A 185 -6.92 -27.14 -14.38
N PRO A 186 -6.17 -28.24 -14.56
CA PRO A 186 -6.80 -29.52 -14.77
C PRO A 186 -7.38 -29.88 -13.39
N TYR A 187 -8.71 -29.95 -13.30
CA TYR A 187 -9.35 -30.64 -12.20
C TYR A 187 -8.92 -32.10 -12.27
N ALA A 188 -7.90 -32.47 -11.49
CA ALA A 188 -7.64 -33.85 -11.16
C ALA A 188 -8.77 -34.30 -10.22
N VAL A 189 -9.84 -34.82 -10.79
CA VAL A 189 -10.82 -35.60 -10.05
C VAL A 189 -10.18 -36.97 -9.81
N GLY A 190 -9.78 -37.21 -8.56
CA GLY A 190 -9.33 -38.51 -8.13
C GLY A 190 -10.47 -39.54 -8.14
N GLY A 191 -10.11 -40.78 -8.40
CA GLY A 191 -10.95 -41.95 -8.18
C GLY A 191 -10.07 -43.18 -8.02
N ARG A 192 -9.92 -43.62 -6.77
CA ARG A 192 -9.31 -44.90 -6.39
C ARG A 192 -10.25 -46.04 -6.77
N SER A 193 -9.69 -47.13 -7.27
CA SER A 193 -9.83 -48.51 -6.78
C SER A 193 -8.90 -49.42 -7.58
#